data_AF-A0A9P5J0E6-F1
#
_entry.id   AF-A0A9P5J0E6-F1
#
_cell.length_a   1.000
_cell.length_b   1.000
_cell.length_c   1.000
_cell.angle_alpha   90.00
_cell.angle_beta   90.00
_cell.angle_gamma   90.00
#
_symmetry.space_group_name_H-M   'P 1'
#
loop_
_entity.id
_entity.type
_entity.pdbx_description
1 polymer ?
#
loop_
_entity_poly.entity_id
_entity_poly.type
_entity_poly.pdbx_seq_one_letter_code
_entity_poly.pdbx_strand_id
1 'polypeptide(L)'
;KNVLIDAEGHALLCDFGLSRIKHEVTRSATTIQEGGNLRYLAPEVLQLLDTNQSFRTTPGSDCYAFAMTILELATLQKPFAQYKNEWAASNAAKLGIRPQRLAQEAFGALSLQTVDNLWQLLTEMWNHEAHERPSMHHVRIRADELSGV
;
A
#
# COMPACT_ATOMS: atom_id res chain seq x y z
N LYS A 1 -6.47 1.47 8.18
CA LYS A 1 -7.61 2.39 8.36
C LYS A 1 -7.08 3.76 8.79
N ASN A 2 -6.44 4.48 7.87
CA ASN A 2 -5.75 5.73 8.21
C ASN A 2 -6.15 6.88 7.27
N VAL A 3 -7.15 6.67 6.41
CA VAL A 3 -7.69 7.68 5.50
C VAL A 3 -9.16 7.87 5.87
N LEU A 4 -9.51 9.09 6.24
CA LEU A 4 -10.85 9.59 6.52
C LEU A 4 -11.33 10.42 5.33
N ILE A 5 -12.63 10.68 5.25
CA ILE A 5 -13.23 11.56 4.25
C ILE A 5 -13.90 12.70 5.02
N ASP A 6 -13.63 13.96 4.64
CA ASP A 6 -14.33 15.12 5.21
C ASP A 6 -15.77 15.27 4.66
N ALA A 7 -16.51 16.27 5.15
CA ALA A 7 -17.90 16.48 4.72
C ALA A 7 -18.00 16.91 3.24
N GLU A 8 -16.90 17.44 2.69
CA GLU A 8 -16.75 17.90 1.33
C GLU A 8 -16.24 16.80 0.38
N GLY A 9 -15.91 15.62 0.90
CA GLY A 9 -15.47 14.47 0.11
C GLY A 9 -13.95 14.38 -0.09
N HIS A 10 -13.15 15.22 0.54
CA HIS A 10 -11.68 15.15 0.44
C HIS A 10 -11.12 14.06 1.36
N ALA A 11 -10.11 13.34 0.85
CA ALA A 11 -9.37 12.37 1.63
C ALA A 11 -8.43 13.05 2.65
N LEU A 12 -8.65 12.76 3.93
CA LEU A 12 -7.85 13.21 5.06
C LEU A 12 -7.03 12.06 5.65
N LEU A 13 -5.72 12.20 5.75
CA LEU A 13 -4.86 11.18 6.34
C LEU A 13 -4.82 11.36 7.87
N CYS A 14 -5.30 10.36 8.62
CA CYS A 14 -5.25 10.31 10.09
C CYS A 14 -4.09 9.42 10.57
N ASP A 15 -3.79 9.46 11.88
CA ASP A 15 -2.69 8.74 12.54
C ASP A 15 -1.27 9.09 12.05
N PHE A 16 -1.12 10.17 11.27
CA PHE A 16 0.17 10.75 10.91
C PHE A 16 0.87 11.44 12.10
N GLY A 17 0.20 11.61 13.24
CA GLY A 17 0.76 12.22 14.46
C GLY A 17 1.97 11.47 15.03
N LEU A 18 2.12 10.18 14.71
CA LEU A 18 3.32 9.39 15.03
C LEU A 18 4.50 9.68 14.09
N SER A 19 4.30 10.31 12.92
CA SER A 19 5.37 10.57 11.94
C SER A 19 6.28 11.75 12.29
N ARG A 20 5.81 12.72 13.10
CA ARG A 20 6.55 13.96 13.41
C ARG A 20 7.71 13.76 14.37
N ILE A 21 7.76 12.63 15.09
CA ILE A 21 8.93 12.21 15.86
C ILE A 21 9.84 11.43 14.90
N LYS A 22 10.52 12.15 14.00
CA LYS A 22 11.50 11.58 13.04
C LYS A 22 12.57 10.69 13.68
N HIS A 23 12.71 10.74 15.01
CA HIS A 23 13.72 9.99 15.75
C HIS A 23 13.25 8.70 16.45
N GLU A 24 11.97 8.39 16.62
CA GLU A 24 11.61 7.36 17.63
C GLU A 24 10.37 6.50 17.40
N VAL A 25 9.68 6.55 16.24
CA VAL A 25 8.61 5.57 15.99
C VAL A 25 9.17 4.28 15.44
N THR A 26 9.86 3.58 16.33
CA THR A 26 10.10 2.16 16.23
C THR A 26 8.76 1.46 16.46
N ARG A 27 8.16 0.91 15.41
CA ARG A 27 6.99 0.04 15.61
C ARG A 27 7.48 -1.30 16.12
N SER A 28 6.97 -1.73 17.27
CA SER A 28 7.23 -3.08 17.79
C SER A 28 6.40 -4.10 17.02
N ALA A 29 6.95 -5.31 16.85
CA ALA A 29 6.28 -6.38 16.13
C ALA A 29 4.91 -6.75 16.71
N THR A 30 4.79 -6.68 18.05
CA THR A 30 3.56 -6.97 18.80
C THR A 30 2.40 -6.03 18.42
N THR A 31 2.64 -4.72 18.37
CA THR A 31 1.59 -3.73 18.05
C THR A 31 1.06 -3.87 16.61
N ILE A 32 1.89 -4.35 15.70
CA ILE A 32 1.51 -4.53 14.29
C ILE A 32 0.73 -5.83 14.08
N GLN A 33 1.16 -6.90 14.75
CA GLN A 33 0.46 -8.19 14.71
C GLN A 33 -0.95 -8.09 15.31
N GLU A 34 -1.14 -7.29 16.36
CA GLU A 34 -2.45 -7.04 16.97
C GLU A 34 -3.36 -6.11 16.13
N GLY A 35 -2.77 -5.22 15.32
CA GLY A 35 -3.48 -4.19 14.56
C GLY A 35 -4.08 -4.61 13.21
N GLY A 36 -3.85 -5.84 12.73
CA GLY A 36 -4.55 -6.40 11.57
C GLY A 36 -4.27 -5.72 10.21
N ASN A 37 -3.11 -5.09 10.01
CA ASN A 37 -2.74 -4.37 8.78
C ASN A 37 -1.62 -5.05 7.96
N LEU A 38 -1.42 -6.37 8.08
CA LEU A 38 -0.27 -7.04 7.45
C LEU A 38 -0.29 -6.99 5.92
N ARG A 39 -1.48 -6.93 5.30
CA ARG A 39 -1.66 -6.80 3.84
C ARG A 39 -1.03 -5.56 3.21
N TYR A 40 -0.81 -4.51 3.99
CA TYR A 40 -0.28 -3.24 3.51
C TYR A 40 1.23 -3.11 3.75
N LEU A 41 1.83 -4.05 4.48
CA LEU A 41 3.25 -3.98 4.82
C LEU A 41 4.10 -4.48 3.66
N ALA A 42 5.17 -3.74 3.40
CA ALA A 42 6.14 -4.10 2.38
C ALA A 42 6.92 -5.38 2.76
N PRO A 43 7.42 -6.16 1.78
CA PRO A 43 8.14 -7.40 2.03
C PRO A 43 9.31 -7.27 3.01
N GLU A 44 10.10 -6.20 2.88
CA GLU A 44 11.24 -5.91 3.76
C GLU A 44 10.81 -5.61 5.20
N VAL A 45 9.62 -5.01 5.37
CA VAL A 45 9.05 -4.76 6.71
C VAL A 45 8.56 -6.06 7.33
N LEU A 46 7.91 -6.91 6.55
CA LEU A 46 7.43 -8.22 6.99
C LEU A 46 8.59 -9.15 7.41
N GLN A 47 9.73 -9.09 6.73
CA GLN A 47 10.93 -9.85 7.10
C GLN A 47 11.52 -9.42 8.46
N LEU A 48 11.53 -8.10 8.74
CA LEU A 48 11.97 -7.57 10.03
C LEU A 48 11.01 -7.97 11.18
N LEU A 49 9.72 -8.08 10.88
CA LEU A 49 8.72 -8.58 11.84
C LEU A 49 8.96 -10.03 12.24
N ASP A 50 9.30 -10.91 11.30
CA ASP A 50 9.58 -12.32 11.59
C ASP A 50 10.78 -12.50 12.53
N THR A 51 11.75 -11.57 12.48
CA THR A 51 12.95 -11.60 13.34
C THR A 51 12.77 -10.85 14.66
N ASN A 52 11.55 -10.39 14.97
CA ASN A 52 11.25 -9.50 16.11
C ASN A 52 12.14 -8.25 16.15
N GLN A 53 12.63 -7.83 14.98
CA GLN A 53 13.44 -6.64 14.87
C GLN A 53 12.56 -5.41 14.79
N SER A 54 12.97 -4.45 15.58
CA SER A 54 12.44 -3.11 15.55
C SER A 54 12.72 -2.51 14.17
N PHE A 55 11.69 -1.98 13.49
CA PHE A 55 11.88 -1.38 12.18
C PHE A 55 11.33 0.04 12.13
N ARG A 56 11.84 0.80 11.15
CA ARG A 56 11.36 2.13 10.80
C ARG A 56 10.71 2.08 9.44
N THR A 57 9.62 2.82 9.25
CA THR A 57 9.07 3.03 7.92
C THR A 57 10.07 3.81 7.08
N THR A 58 10.24 3.35 5.85
CA THR A 58 11.06 3.99 4.82
C THR A 58 10.14 4.58 3.74
N PRO A 59 10.61 5.56 2.95
CA PRO A 59 9.86 6.06 1.79
C PRO A 59 9.42 4.93 0.84
N GLY A 60 10.25 3.89 0.65
CA GLY A 60 9.91 2.73 -0.15
C GLY A 60 8.79 1.89 0.47
N SER A 61 8.80 1.68 1.79
CA SER A 61 7.74 0.95 2.47
C SER A 61 6.41 1.71 2.47
N ASP A 62 6.45 3.05 2.55
CA ASP A 62 5.27 3.90 2.47
C ASP A 62 4.68 3.88 1.04
N CYS A 63 5.54 3.90 0.01
CA CYS A 63 5.12 3.77 -1.40
C CYS A 63 4.37 2.44 -1.65
N TYR A 64 4.89 1.33 -1.11
CA TYR A 64 4.23 0.03 -1.18
C TYR A 64 2.86 0.04 -0.47
N ALA A 65 2.81 0.54 0.77
CA ALA A 65 1.57 0.61 1.54
C ALA A 65 0.51 1.50 0.84
N PHE A 66 0.97 2.56 0.19
CA PHE A 66 0.10 3.43 -0.61
C PHE A 66 -0.43 2.70 -1.85
N ALA A 67 0.37 1.90 -2.54
CA ALA A 67 -0.10 1.06 -3.66
C ALA A 67 -1.21 0.09 -3.22
N MET A 68 -1.03 -0.55 -2.07
CA MET A 68 -2.05 -1.43 -1.48
C MET A 68 -3.33 -0.65 -1.15
N THR A 69 -3.21 0.58 -0.68
CA THR A 69 -4.35 1.47 -0.40
C THR A 69 -5.09 1.86 -1.69
N ILE A 70 -4.37 2.28 -2.72
CA ILE A 70 -4.95 2.61 -4.03
C ILE A 70 -5.67 1.40 -4.61
N LEU A 71 -5.06 0.21 -4.55
CA LEU A 71 -5.70 -1.01 -5.02
C LEU A 71 -7.01 -1.29 -4.28
N GLU A 72 -7.02 -1.15 -2.95
CA GLU A 72 -8.23 -1.33 -2.16
C GLU A 72 -9.31 -0.33 -2.54
N LEU A 73 -8.97 0.94 -2.74
CA LEU A 73 -9.92 1.97 -3.16
C LEU A 73 -10.47 1.69 -4.56
N ALA A 74 -9.60 1.29 -5.49
CA ALA A 74 -9.98 1.05 -6.87
C ALA A 74 -10.87 -0.19 -7.04
N THR A 75 -10.70 -1.20 -6.17
CA THR A 75 -11.40 -2.49 -6.28
C THR A 75 -12.49 -2.71 -5.24
N LEU A 76 -12.52 -1.86 -4.20
CA LEU A 76 -13.31 -2.03 -2.98
C LEU A 76 -13.08 -3.38 -2.27
N GLN A 77 -11.93 -4.00 -2.53
CA GLN A 77 -11.53 -5.27 -1.93
C GLN A 77 -10.18 -5.12 -1.25
N LYS A 78 -9.98 -5.83 -0.13
CA LYS A 78 -8.69 -5.84 0.55
C LYS A 78 -7.59 -6.32 -0.41
N PRO A 79 -6.36 -5.77 -0.32
CA PRO A 79 -5.23 -6.31 -1.04
C PRO A 79 -5.06 -7.79 -0.70
N PHE A 80 -4.71 -8.60 -1.70
CA PHE A 80 -4.59 -10.05 -1.54
C PHE A 80 -5.92 -10.74 -1.12
N ALA A 81 -7.06 -10.26 -1.64
CA ALA A 81 -8.40 -10.77 -1.32
C ALA A 81 -8.57 -12.29 -1.48
N GLN A 82 -7.75 -12.93 -2.34
CA GLN A 82 -7.75 -14.38 -2.52
C GLN A 82 -7.29 -15.17 -1.28
N TYR A 83 -6.62 -14.52 -0.32
CA TYR A 83 -6.16 -15.12 0.92
C TYR A 83 -7.11 -14.82 2.08
N LYS A 84 -7.57 -15.86 2.77
CA LYS A 84 -8.56 -15.76 3.86
C LYS A 84 -8.07 -15.03 5.11
N ASN A 85 -6.77 -15.05 5.40
CA ASN A 85 -6.20 -14.44 6.60
C ASN A 85 -4.98 -13.57 6.30
N GLU A 86 -4.67 -12.65 7.21
CA GLU A 86 -3.57 -11.69 7.12
C GLU A 86 -2.21 -12.38 6.96
N TRP A 87 -2.00 -13.50 7.65
CA TRP A 87 -0.73 -14.22 7.63
C TRP A 87 -0.42 -14.82 6.26
N ALA A 88 -1.39 -15.50 5.63
CA ALA A 88 -1.25 -16.05 4.29
C ALA A 88 -1.00 -14.95 3.24
N ALA A 89 -1.68 -13.81 3.36
CA ALA A 89 -1.43 -12.65 2.50
C ALA A 89 -0.01 -12.09 2.69
N SER A 90 0.43 -11.95 3.94
CA SER A 90 1.77 -11.43 4.25
C SER A 90 2.89 -12.36 3.77
N ASN A 91 2.71 -13.68 3.89
CA ASN A 91 3.66 -14.65 3.34
C ASN A 91 3.70 -14.61 1.81
N ALA A 92 2.56 -14.45 1.15
CA ALA A 92 2.53 -14.27 -0.29
C ALA A 92 3.35 -13.03 -0.71
N ALA A 93 3.14 -11.89 -0.04
CA ALA A 93 3.90 -10.66 -0.29
C ALA A 93 5.42 -10.86 -0.10
N LYS A 94 5.83 -11.52 1.00
CA LYS A 94 7.24 -11.88 1.28
C LYS A 94 7.87 -12.75 0.20
N LEU A 95 7.10 -13.67 -0.38
CA LEU A 95 7.56 -14.56 -1.46
C LEU A 95 7.55 -13.90 -2.85
N GLY A 96 7.27 -12.60 -2.93
CA GLY A 96 7.21 -11.89 -4.21
C GLY A 96 5.88 -12.04 -4.95
N ILE A 97 4.90 -12.75 -4.38
CA ILE A 97 3.55 -12.80 -4.95
C ILE A 97 2.90 -11.42 -4.80
N ARG A 98 2.14 -11.00 -5.81
CA ARG A 98 1.45 -9.71 -5.86
C ARG A 98 -0.06 -9.89 -5.99
N PRO A 99 -0.86 -8.86 -5.70
CA PRO A 99 -2.29 -8.91 -5.90
C PRO A 99 -2.63 -9.29 -7.34
N GLN A 100 -3.64 -10.14 -7.52
CA GLN A 100 -4.08 -10.53 -8.85
C GLN A 100 -4.76 -9.34 -9.53
N ARG A 101 -4.44 -9.11 -10.80
CA ARG A 101 -5.17 -8.14 -11.60
C ARG A 101 -6.63 -8.60 -11.74
N LEU A 102 -7.54 -7.81 -11.19
CA LEU A 102 -8.97 -8.06 -11.33
C LEU A 102 -9.44 -7.66 -12.74
N ALA A 103 -10.59 -8.18 -13.15
CA ALA A 103 -11.24 -7.79 -14.39
C ALA A 103 -11.65 -6.30 -14.35
N GLN A 104 -11.82 -5.69 -15.52
CA GLN A 104 -12.08 -4.25 -15.65
C GLN A 104 -13.26 -3.78 -14.81
N GLU A 105 -14.30 -4.59 -14.70
CA GLU A 105 -15.54 -4.30 -13.99
C GLU A 105 -15.31 -4.09 -12.49
N ALA A 106 -14.23 -4.67 -11.95
CA ALA A 106 -13.85 -4.45 -10.55
C ALA A 106 -13.31 -3.03 -10.30
N PHE A 107 -12.86 -2.33 -11.34
CA PHE A 107 -12.36 -0.95 -11.29
C PHE A 107 -13.47 0.10 -11.55
N GLY A 108 -14.73 -0.33 -11.58
CA GLY A 108 -15.89 0.54 -11.70
C GLY A 108 -15.97 1.25 -13.04
N ALA A 109 -16.14 2.58 -13.02
CA ALA A 109 -16.40 3.41 -14.20
C ALA A 109 -15.14 3.88 -14.96
N LEU A 110 -13.95 3.39 -14.58
CA LEU A 110 -12.70 3.77 -15.24
C LEU A 110 -12.62 3.22 -16.67
N SER A 111 -12.00 3.98 -17.57
CA SER A 111 -11.71 3.50 -18.93
C SER A 111 -10.66 2.37 -18.90
N LEU A 112 -10.62 1.53 -19.93
CA LEU A 112 -9.61 0.46 -20.05
C LEU A 112 -8.19 1.03 -19.98
N GLN A 113 -7.92 2.13 -20.69
CA GLN A 113 -6.61 2.78 -20.69
C GLN A 113 -6.23 3.31 -19.31
N THR A 114 -7.17 3.92 -18.59
CA THR A 114 -6.93 4.42 -17.23
C THR A 114 -6.60 3.27 -16.29
N VAL A 115 -7.28 2.13 -16.41
CA VAL A 115 -7.00 0.95 -15.58
C VAL A 115 -5.66 0.32 -15.94
N ASP A 116 -5.30 0.22 -17.22
CA ASP A 116 -3.97 -0.25 -17.64
C ASP A 116 -2.85 0.62 -17.08
N ASN A 117 -2.98 1.94 -17.21
CA ASN A 117 -1.97 2.88 -16.72
C ASN A 117 -1.88 2.89 -15.18
N LEU A 118 -3.03 2.83 -14.49
CA LEU A 118 -3.08 2.68 -13.03
C LEU A 118 -2.42 1.38 -12.59
N TRP A 119 -2.74 0.28 -13.27
CA TRP A 119 -2.16 -1.03 -12.96
C TRP A 119 -0.65 -1.02 -13.15
N GLN A 120 -0.15 -0.42 -14.23
CA GLN A 120 1.28 -0.23 -14.44
C GLN A 120 1.92 0.54 -13.28
N LEU A 121 1.34 1.68 -12.90
CA LEU A 121 1.84 2.47 -11.76
C LEU A 121 1.87 1.65 -10.46
N LEU A 122 0.79 0.92 -10.16
CA LEU A 122 0.73 0.02 -9.01
C LEU A 122 1.85 -1.03 -9.05
N THR A 123 2.14 -1.60 -10.23
CA THR A 123 3.20 -2.60 -10.38
C THR A 123 4.60 -2.08 -10.08
N GLU A 124 4.85 -0.81 -10.39
CA GLU A 124 6.10 -0.12 -10.06
C GLU A 124 6.17 0.20 -8.55
N MET A 125 5.07 0.69 -7.98
CA MET A 125 5.00 1.07 -6.56
C MET A 125 5.14 -0.12 -5.60
N TRP A 126 4.64 -1.30 -5.96
CA TRP A 126 4.75 -2.50 -5.13
C TRP A 126 5.89 -3.43 -5.54
N ASN A 127 6.92 -2.92 -6.22
CA ASN A 127 8.12 -3.69 -6.57
C ASN A 127 8.69 -4.39 -5.32
N HIS A 128 9.20 -5.61 -5.48
CA HIS A 128 9.85 -6.33 -4.39
C HIS A 128 11.00 -5.54 -3.80
N GLU A 129 11.86 -5.02 -4.67
CA GLU A 129 13.02 -4.24 -4.28
C GLU A 129 12.60 -2.81 -3.90
N ALA A 130 12.82 -2.43 -2.64
CA ALA A 130 12.36 -1.14 -2.12
C ALA A 130 12.97 0.07 -2.83
N HIS A 131 14.19 -0.06 -3.35
CA HIS A 131 14.90 0.99 -4.07
C HIS A 131 14.45 1.17 -5.53
N GLU A 132 13.81 0.14 -6.10
CA GLU A 132 13.24 0.19 -7.46
C GLU A 132 11.84 0.84 -7.47
N ARG A 133 11.27 1.12 -6.30
CA ARG A 133 9.96 1.78 -6.19
C ARG A 133 10.11 3.27 -6.51
N PRO A 134 9.17 3.87 -7.25
CA PRO A 134 9.19 5.30 -7.54
C PRO A 134 9.05 6.12 -6.26
N SER A 135 9.62 7.32 -6.27
CA SER A 135 9.36 8.28 -5.19
C SER A 135 7.92 8.76 -5.24
N MET A 136 7.36 9.13 -4.09
CA MET A 136 5.99 9.67 -4.02
C MET A 136 5.78 10.93 -4.87
N HIS A 137 6.85 11.68 -5.16
CA HIS A 137 6.81 12.79 -6.10
C HIS A 137 6.52 12.32 -7.53
N HIS A 138 7.17 11.24 -8.00
CA HIS A 138 6.88 10.65 -9.30
C HIS A 138 5.50 10.01 -9.34
N VAL A 139 5.08 9.34 -8.25
CA VAL A 139 3.72 8.78 -8.12
C VAL A 139 2.66 9.86 -8.28
N ARG A 140 2.84 11.02 -7.64
CA ARG A 140 1.92 12.16 -7.77
C ARG A 140 1.80 12.63 -9.23
N ILE A 141 2.92 12.85 -9.92
CA ILE A 141 2.91 13.29 -11.33
C ILE A 141 2.14 12.29 -12.20
N ARG A 142 2.41 10.99 -12.04
CA ARG A 142 1.72 9.92 -12.76
C ARG A 142 0.23 9.85 -12.43
N ALA A 143 -0.15 10.13 -11.18
CA ALA A 143 -1.55 10.17 -10.76
C ALA A 143 -2.29 11.37 -11.36
N ASP A 144 -1.64 12.53 -11.47
CA ASP A 144 -2.21 13.72 -12.12
C ASP A 144 -2.50 13.43 -13.60
N GLU A 145 -1.55 12.81 -14.33
CA GLU A 145 -1.71 12.37 -15.72
C GLU A 145 -2.90 11.40 -15.92
N LEU A 146 -3.16 10.53 -14.94
CA LEU A 146 -4.30 9.59 -14.96
C LEU A 146 -5.65 10.28 -14.76
N SER A 147 -5.65 11.41 -14.03
CA SER A 147 -6.85 12.18 -13.72
C SER A 147 -7.26 13.15 -14.83
N GLY A 148 -6.38 13.40 -15.81
CA GLY A 148 -6.64 14.28 -16.94
C GLY A 148 -6.72 15.77 -16.59
N VAL A 149 -6.11 16.18 -15.47
CA VAL A 149 -6.03 17.56 -14.97
C VAL A 149 -4.63 18.14 -15.23
#